data_AF-A0A7V5V3P3-F1
#
_entry.id   AF-A0A7V5V3P3-F1
#
_cell.length_a   1.000
_cell.length_b   1.000
_cell.length_c   1.000
_cell.angle_alpha   90.00
_cell.angle_beta   90.00
_cell.angle_gamma   90.00
#
_symmetry.space_group_name_H-M   'P 1'
#
loop_
_entity.id
_entity.type
_entity.pdbx_description
1 polymer ?
#
loop_
_entity_poly.entity_id
_entity_poly.type
_entity_poly.pdbx_seq_one_letter_code
_entity_poly.pdbx_strand_id
1 'polypeptide(L)'
;MNNNSFSNLPLPQSVLSNLTDLGYLQMTAVQAQSLPHVLQNKDVLAQAKTGSGKTAAFAIGLLHKLVLDHYAVQALILCPTHELADQVSKELRRLARFTQNIKITTLCGGEAIGPQIKSLSHPAHVVVGTPGRILKLLNKGYLQLDELQTLVLDEADRMLDMGFFN
;
A
#
# COMPACT_ATOMS: atom_id res chain seq x y z
N MET A 1 13.00 -15.26 24.07
CA MET A 1 12.49 -15.66 22.74
C MET A 1 12.45 -14.42 21.87
N ASN A 2 12.92 -14.49 20.62
CA ASN A 2 12.96 -13.33 19.72
C ASN A 2 11.53 -12.97 19.31
N ASN A 3 10.92 -12.03 20.03
CA ASN A 3 9.50 -11.68 19.88
C ASN A 3 9.19 -10.93 18.56
N ASN A 4 10.22 -10.64 17.77
CA ASN A 4 10.14 -9.81 16.57
C ASN A 4 10.30 -10.60 15.26
N SER A 5 10.15 -11.93 15.26
CA SER A 5 10.22 -12.72 14.02
C SER A 5 8.94 -12.57 13.20
N PHE A 6 9.05 -12.40 11.88
CA PHE A 6 7.91 -12.47 10.96
C PHE A 6 7.20 -13.83 11.02
N SER A 7 7.92 -14.91 11.35
CA SER A 7 7.35 -16.25 11.50
C SER A 7 6.35 -16.38 12.67
N ASN A 8 6.27 -15.37 13.55
CA ASN A 8 5.28 -15.34 14.63
C ASN A 8 3.91 -14.82 14.14
N LEU A 9 3.82 -14.37 12.89
CA LEU A 9 2.61 -13.83 12.29
C LEU A 9 1.89 -14.91 11.46
N PRO A 10 0.55 -14.79 11.29
CA PRO A 10 -0.24 -15.72 10.47
C PRO A 10 -0.05 -15.47 8.96
N LEU A 11 1.19 -15.53 8.47
CA LEU A 11 1.54 -15.33 7.07
C LEU A 11 1.83 -16.66 6.38
N PRO A 12 1.44 -16.84 5.10
CA PRO A 12 1.80 -18.03 4.33
C PRO A 12 3.31 -18.22 4.23
N GLN A 13 3.77 -19.47 4.18
CA GLN A 13 5.19 -19.80 4.08
C GLN A 13 5.86 -19.15 2.85
N SER A 14 5.15 -19.04 1.74
CA SER A 14 5.63 -18.35 0.53
C SER A 14 5.93 -16.88 0.77
N VAL A 15 5.11 -16.19 1.58
CA VAL A 15 5.33 -14.79 1.97
C VAL A 15 6.54 -14.70 2.90
N LEU A 16 6.64 -15.57 3.90
CA LEU A 16 7.78 -15.61 4.83
C LEU A 16 9.12 -15.85 4.12
N SER A 17 9.15 -16.79 3.17
CA SER A 17 10.32 -17.05 2.33
C SER A 17 10.67 -15.82 1.48
N ASN A 18 9.67 -15.18 0.86
CA ASN A 18 9.90 -13.96 0.09
C ASN A 18 10.47 -12.82 0.94
N LEU A 19 9.93 -12.62 2.15
CA LEU A 19 10.44 -11.63 3.10
C LEU A 19 11.91 -11.90 3.44
N THR A 20 12.26 -13.16 3.68
CA THR A 20 13.65 -13.57 3.96
C THR A 20 14.58 -13.25 2.78
N ASP A 21 14.20 -13.63 1.56
CA ASP A 21 14.96 -13.36 0.34
C ASP A 21 15.12 -11.85 0.06
N LEU A 22 14.16 -11.05 0.52
CA LEU A 22 14.19 -9.59 0.44
C LEU A 22 15.03 -8.94 1.55
N GLY A 23 15.58 -9.73 2.48
CA GLY A 23 16.40 -9.26 3.59
C GLY A 23 15.60 -8.85 4.83
N TYR A 24 14.29 -9.13 4.89
CA TYR A 24 13.45 -8.90 6.07
C TYR A 24 13.64 -10.05 7.07
N LEU A 25 14.79 -10.07 7.74
CA LEU A 25 15.16 -11.16 8.67
C LEU A 25 14.43 -11.06 10.02
N GLN A 26 14.15 -9.84 10.49
CA GLN A 26 13.41 -9.58 11.72
C GLN A 26 12.58 -8.31 11.55
N MET A 27 11.45 -8.23 12.25
CA MET A 27 10.63 -7.03 12.28
C MET A 27 11.37 -5.90 13.01
N THR A 28 11.29 -4.71 12.45
CA THR A 28 11.63 -3.48 13.18
C THR A 28 10.61 -3.23 14.30
N ALA A 29 10.95 -2.35 15.24
CA ALA A 29 10.05 -2.04 16.36
C ALA A 29 8.66 -1.57 15.89
N VAL A 30 8.59 -0.71 14.86
CA VAL A 30 7.31 -0.23 14.33
C VAL A 30 6.55 -1.36 13.62
N GLN A 31 7.24 -2.26 12.91
CA GLN A 31 6.60 -3.42 12.28
C GLN A 31 6.01 -4.38 13.31
N ALA A 32 6.78 -4.72 14.36
CA ALA A 32 6.31 -5.61 15.43
C ALA A 32 5.09 -5.04 16.18
N GLN A 33 5.00 -3.72 16.32
CA GLN A 33 3.87 -3.05 16.97
C GLN A 33 2.66 -2.85 16.06
N SER A 34 2.85 -2.70 14.74
CA SER A 34 1.76 -2.35 13.81
C SER A 34 1.25 -3.54 12.99
N LEU A 35 2.14 -4.37 12.42
CA LEU A 35 1.78 -5.41 11.47
C LEU A 35 0.78 -6.44 12.04
N PRO A 36 0.88 -6.92 13.29
CA PRO A 36 -0.16 -7.79 13.86
C PRO A 36 -1.56 -7.16 13.85
N HIS A 37 -1.65 -5.86 14.14
CA HIS A 37 -2.93 -5.13 14.14
C HIS A 37 -3.44 -4.90 12.72
N VAL A 38 -2.56 -4.58 11.77
CA VAL A 38 -2.92 -4.48 10.35
C VAL A 38 -3.47 -5.81 9.86
N LEU A 39 -2.83 -6.95 10.15
CA LEU A 39 -3.33 -8.29 9.77
C LEU A 39 -4.69 -8.63 10.40
N GLN A 40 -4.99 -8.07 11.57
CA GLN A 40 -6.28 -8.23 12.26
C GLN A 40 -7.38 -7.28 11.77
N ASN A 41 -7.17 -6.53 10.69
CA ASN A 41 -8.12 -5.51 10.19
C ASN A 41 -8.44 -4.40 11.20
N LYS A 42 -7.50 -4.08 12.10
CA LYS A 42 -7.67 -2.95 13.02
C LYS A 42 -7.14 -1.67 12.38
N ASP A 43 -7.78 -0.56 12.71
CA ASP A 43 -7.25 0.77 12.40
C ASP A 43 -5.94 0.98 13.17
N VAL A 44 -4.94 1.53 12.47
CA VAL A 44 -3.60 1.74 13.01
C VAL A 44 -3.16 3.16 12.74
N LEU A 45 -2.82 3.88 13.80
CA LEU A 45 -2.02 5.10 13.73
C LEU A 45 -0.59 4.75 14.11
N ALA A 46 0.35 4.93 13.18
CA ALA A 46 1.76 4.61 13.39
C ALA A 46 2.64 5.85 13.18
N GLN A 47 3.27 6.32 14.26
CA GLN A 47 4.25 7.40 14.21
C GLN A 47 5.66 6.83 14.38
N ALA A 48 6.48 6.98 13.35
CA ALA A 48 7.90 6.61 13.40
C ALA A 48 8.69 7.39 12.36
N LYS A 49 10.00 7.52 12.55
CA LYS A 49 10.90 8.18 11.60
C LYS A 49 10.87 7.54 10.20
N THR A 50 11.21 8.29 9.16
CA THR A 50 11.43 7.72 7.81
C THR A 50 12.50 6.63 7.85
N GLY A 51 12.34 5.59 7.03
CA GLY A 51 13.22 4.41 7.04
C GLY A 51 13.02 3.44 8.21
N SER A 52 12.04 3.66 9.09
CA SER A 52 11.73 2.74 10.20
C SER A 52 11.05 1.43 9.78
N GLY A 53 10.61 1.31 8.51
CA GLY A 53 9.95 0.10 7.99
C GLY A 53 8.42 0.14 8.00
N LYS A 54 7.80 1.31 8.17
CA LYS A 54 6.33 1.50 8.12
C LYS A 54 5.72 0.99 6.82
N THR A 55 6.34 1.31 5.67
CA THR A 55 5.86 0.92 4.35
C THR A 55 5.71 -0.60 4.23
N ALA A 56 6.71 -1.35 4.67
CA ALA A 56 6.63 -2.81 4.66
C ALA A 56 5.52 -3.32 5.60
N ALA A 57 5.28 -2.68 6.75
CA ALA A 57 4.22 -3.10 7.67
C ALA A 57 2.83 -3.01 7.02
N PHE A 58 2.45 -1.87 6.45
CA PHE A 58 1.14 -1.77 5.79
C PHE A 58 1.11 -2.57 4.49
N ALA A 59 2.21 -2.63 3.73
CA ALA A 59 2.28 -3.35 2.46
C ALA A 59 2.08 -4.86 2.64
N ILE A 60 2.76 -5.48 3.61
CA ILE A 60 2.57 -6.90 3.92
C ILE A 60 1.12 -7.15 4.34
N GLY A 61 0.59 -6.30 5.22
CA GLY A 61 -0.77 -6.45 5.71
C GLY A 61 -1.85 -6.28 4.63
N LEU A 62 -1.70 -5.32 3.72
CA LEU A 62 -2.66 -5.12 2.63
C LEU A 62 -2.56 -6.23 1.57
N LEU A 63 -1.34 -6.63 1.19
CA LEU A 63 -1.12 -7.68 0.19
C LEU A 63 -1.67 -9.03 0.67
N HIS A 64 -1.54 -9.31 1.97
CA HIS A 64 -2.06 -10.54 2.57
C HIS A 64 -3.58 -10.68 2.46
N LYS A 65 -4.31 -9.56 2.36
CA LYS A 65 -5.78 -9.54 2.34
C LYS A 65 -6.38 -9.51 0.93
N LEU A 66 -5.56 -9.29 -0.10
CA LEU A 66 -6.08 -9.16 -1.45
C LEU A 66 -6.75 -10.46 -1.93
N VAL A 67 -7.92 -10.31 -2.51
CA VAL A 67 -8.67 -11.36 -3.21
C VAL A 67 -8.33 -11.25 -4.70
N LEU A 68 -7.41 -12.09 -5.18
CA LEU A 68 -6.76 -11.92 -6.49
C LEU A 68 -7.63 -12.27 -7.71
N ASP A 69 -8.71 -13.02 -7.49
CA ASP A 69 -9.72 -13.32 -8.50
C ASP A 69 -10.88 -12.31 -8.51
N HIS A 70 -10.83 -11.32 -7.61
CA HIS A 70 -11.78 -10.21 -7.55
C HIS A 70 -11.18 -8.93 -8.13
N TYR A 71 -11.49 -8.65 -9.40
CA TYR A 71 -10.93 -7.54 -10.16
C TYR A 71 -11.59 -6.19 -9.83
N ALA A 72 -11.25 -5.64 -8.66
CA ALA A 72 -11.65 -4.32 -8.20
C ALA A 72 -10.55 -3.67 -7.36
N VAL A 73 -10.63 -2.34 -7.16
CA VAL A 73 -9.69 -1.63 -6.28
C VAL A 73 -10.01 -1.96 -4.84
N GLN A 74 -9.18 -2.81 -4.24
CA GLN A 74 -9.34 -3.28 -2.86
C GLN A 74 -8.48 -2.48 -1.87
N ALA A 75 -7.40 -1.84 -2.34
CA ALA A 75 -6.57 -0.99 -1.51
C ALA A 75 -6.17 0.32 -2.21
N LEU A 76 -6.18 1.41 -1.43
CA LEU A 76 -5.76 2.74 -1.85
C LEU A 76 -4.70 3.25 -0.87
N ILE A 77 -3.56 3.67 -1.40
CA ILE A 77 -2.49 4.31 -0.64
C ILE A 77 -2.33 5.75 -1.15
N LEU A 78 -2.55 6.72 -0.27
CA LEU A 78 -2.31 8.12 -0.55
C LEU A 78 -0.92 8.52 -0.05
N CYS A 79 -0.16 9.18 -0.92
CA CYS A 79 1.16 9.72 -0.62
C CYS A 79 1.19 11.23 -0.98
N PRO A 80 1.91 12.07 -0.22
CA PRO A 80 1.98 13.51 -0.47
C PRO A 80 2.66 13.89 -1.80
N THR A 81 3.62 13.09 -2.28
CA THR A 81 4.40 13.41 -3.49
C THR A 81 4.45 12.26 -4.49
N HIS A 82 4.82 12.59 -5.73
CA HIS A 82 4.98 11.62 -6.79
C HIS A 82 6.11 10.62 -6.49
N GLU A 83 7.22 11.12 -5.97
CA GLU A 83 8.41 10.33 -5.63
C GLU A 83 8.10 9.30 -4.55
N LEU A 84 7.34 9.69 -3.52
CA LEU A 84 6.94 8.77 -2.47
C LEU A 84 5.94 7.73 -2.98
N ALA A 85 4.98 8.12 -3.81
CA ALA A 85 4.06 7.18 -4.45
C ALA A 85 4.79 6.15 -5.32
N ASP A 86 5.81 6.57 -6.08
CA ASP A 86 6.66 5.67 -6.86
C ASP A 86 7.48 4.72 -5.97
N GLN A 87 8.07 5.22 -4.88
CA GLN A 87 8.79 4.41 -3.89
C GLN A 87 7.88 3.35 -3.26
N VAL A 88 6.68 3.74 -2.82
CA VAL A 88 5.69 2.82 -2.23
C VAL A 88 5.24 1.77 -3.25
N SER A 89 4.95 2.18 -4.49
CA SER A 89 4.56 1.27 -5.58
C SER A 89 5.66 0.24 -5.89
N LYS A 90 6.93 0.67 -5.90
CA LYS A 90 8.09 -0.22 -6.08
C LYS A 90 8.20 -1.24 -4.93
N GLU A 91 8.03 -0.79 -3.69
CA GLU A 91 8.10 -1.69 -2.54
C GLU A 91 6.94 -2.70 -2.53
N LEU A 92 5.72 -2.28 -2.88
CA LEU A 92 4.59 -3.19 -3.06
C LEU A 92 4.87 -4.26 -4.12
N ARG A 93 5.42 -3.88 -5.27
CA ARG A 93 5.78 -4.83 -6.34
C ARG A 93 6.88 -5.79 -5.89
N ARG A 94 7.86 -5.29 -5.13
CA ARG A 94 8.96 -6.08 -4.58
C ARG A 94 8.45 -7.14 -3.59
N LEU A 95 7.54 -6.75 -2.69
CA LEU A 95 6.87 -7.65 -1.74
C LEU A 95 5.88 -8.62 -2.42
N ALA A 96 5.28 -8.21 -3.53
CA ALA A 96 4.31 -9.03 -4.27
C ALA A 96 4.93 -9.84 -5.43
N ARG A 97 6.26 -9.85 -5.61
CA ARG A 97 6.93 -10.39 -6.81
C ARG A 97 6.62 -11.85 -7.16
N PHE A 98 6.23 -12.66 -6.19
CA PHE A 98 5.83 -14.07 -6.38
C PHE A 98 4.32 -14.28 -6.40
N THR A 99 3.54 -13.21 -6.23
CA THR A 99 2.08 -13.25 -6.29
C THR A 99 1.65 -12.98 -7.73
N GLN A 100 1.10 -13.99 -8.37
CA GLN A 100 0.60 -13.86 -9.74
C GLN A 100 -0.66 -12.99 -9.78
N ASN A 101 -0.90 -12.35 -10.93
CA ASN A 101 -2.12 -11.60 -11.24
C ASN A 101 -2.42 -10.39 -10.36
N ILE A 102 -1.52 -9.99 -9.45
CA ILE A 102 -1.67 -8.72 -8.74
C ILE A 102 -1.45 -7.55 -9.69
N LYS A 103 -2.34 -6.57 -9.63
CA LYS A 103 -2.23 -5.33 -10.40
C LYS A 103 -2.14 -4.13 -9.46
N ILE A 104 -0.99 -3.47 -9.49
CA ILE A 104 -0.70 -2.23 -8.77
C ILE A 104 -0.64 -1.10 -9.79
N THR A 105 -1.33 0.01 -9.57
CA THR A 105 -1.34 1.18 -10.46
C THR A 105 -1.01 2.45 -9.68
N THR A 106 -0.07 3.24 -10.21
CA THR A 106 0.33 4.53 -9.62
C THR A 106 -0.39 5.67 -10.35
N LEU A 107 -1.03 6.57 -9.60
CA LEU A 107 -1.85 7.67 -10.14
C LEU A 107 -1.45 9.00 -9.48
N CYS A 108 -0.57 9.75 -10.14
CA CYS A 108 -0.02 10.98 -9.59
C CYS A 108 -0.26 12.20 -10.48
N GLY A 109 -0.31 13.38 -9.85
CA GLY A 109 -0.31 14.68 -10.51
C GLY A 109 0.95 14.94 -11.34
N GLY A 110 0.98 16.02 -12.14
CA GLY A 110 2.14 16.38 -12.97
C GLY A 110 2.25 15.62 -14.30
N GLU A 111 1.77 14.38 -14.37
CA GLU A 111 1.73 13.61 -15.63
C GLU A 111 0.42 13.81 -16.41
N ALA A 112 0.42 13.49 -17.70
CA ALA A 112 -0.80 13.47 -18.50
C ALA A 112 -1.82 12.47 -17.92
N ILE A 113 -3.09 12.89 -17.82
CA ILE A 113 -4.15 12.05 -17.26
C ILE A 113 -4.57 10.90 -18.19
N GLY A 114 -4.43 11.07 -19.51
CA GLY A 114 -4.85 10.09 -20.51
C GLY A 114 -4.22 8.71 -20.34
N PRO A 115 -2.88 8.58 -20.23
CA PRO A 115 -2.23 7.30 -19.94
C PRO A 115 -2.70 6.64 -18.64
N GLN A 116 -2.97 7.43 -17.60
CA GLN A 116 -3.48 6.92 -16.32
C GLN A 116 -4.94 6.45 -16.41
N ILE A 117 -5.79 7.12 -17.20
CA ILE A 117 -7.14 6.62 -17.52
C ILE A 117 -7.03 5.30 -18.29
N LYS A 118 -6.11 5.22 -19.27
CA LYS A 118 -5.89 3.99 -20.02
C LYS A 118 -5.40 2.85 -19.12
N SER A 119 -4.54 3.11 -18.12
CA SER A 119 -4.10 2.08 -17.19
C SER A 119 -5.22 1.54 -16.31
N LEU A 120 -6.24 2.37 -16.01
CA LEU A 120 -7.46 1.99 -15.29
C LEU A 120 -8.46 1.18 -16.10
N SER A 121 -8.31 1.08 -17.44
CA SER A 121 -9.18 0.25 -18.29
C SER A 121 -9.21 -1.23 -17.91
N HIS A 122 -8.18 -1.70 -17.18
CA HIS A 122 -8.22 -3.01 -16.54
C HIS A 122 -8.18 -2.77 -15.02
N PRO A 123 -9.06 -3.39 -14.22
CA PRO A 123 -9.14 -3.12 -12.79
C PRO A 123 -7.82 -3.39 -12.07
N ALA A 124 -7.35 -2.41 -11.30
CA ALA A 124 -6.22 -2.59 -10.39
C ALA A 124 -6.72 -3.14 -9.06
N HIS A 125 -5.92 -3.98 -8.40
CA HIS A 125 -6.19 -4.43 -7.03
C HIS A 125 -5.76 -3.36 -6.02
N VAL A 126 -4.64 -2.70 -6.33
CA VAL A 126 -4.03 -1.68 -5.48
C VAL A 126 -3.79 -0.42 -6.29
N VAL A 127 -4.21 0.72 -5.75
CA VAL A 127 -3.91 2.04 -6.27
C VAL A 127 -3.00 2.77 -5.29
N VAL A 128 -1.91 3.34 -5.80
CA VAL A 128 -1.04 4.26 -5.07
C VAL A 128 -1.13 5.62 -5.75
N GLY A 129 -1.31 6.72 -5.05
CA GLY A 129 -1.43 8.01 -5.73
C GLY A 129 -1.36 9.23 -4.86
N THR A 130 -1.29 10.40 -5.51
CA THR A 130 -1.37 11.68 -4.81
C THR A 130 -2.82 12.14 -4.67
N PRO A 131 -3.21 12.79 -3.55
CA PRO A 131 -4.61 13.13 -3.25
C PRO A 131 -5.33 13.85 -4.39
N GLY A 132 -4.72 14.89 -4.96
CA GLY A 132 -5.33 15.68 -6.03
C GLY A 132 -5.59 14.90 -7.33
N ARG A 133 -4.75 13.91 -7.67
CA ARG A 133 -4.98 13.06 -8.85
C ARG A 133 -6.07 12.04 -8.60
N ILE A 134 -6.05 11.40 -7.44
CA ILE A 134 -7.06 10.43 -7.03
C ILE A 134 -8.44 11.09 -7.03
N LEU A 135 -8.58 12.23 -6.35
CA LEU A 135 -9.84 12.98 -6.30
C LEU A 135 -10.35 13.37 -7.69
N LYS A 136 -9.45 13.82 -8.58
CA LYS A 136 -9.82 14.16 -9.96
C LYS A 136 -10.33 12.96 -10.76
N LEU A 137 -9.77 11.77 -10.57
CA LEU A 137 -10.21 10.55 -11.26
C LEU A 137 -11.53 10.01 -10.69
N LEU A 138 -11.73 10.10 -9.37
CA LEU A 138 -13.00 9.79 -8.71
C LEU A 138 -14.12 10.70 -9.20
N ASN A 139 -13.92 12.02 -9.16
CA ASN A 139 -14.93 12.99 -9.59
C ASN A 139 -15.32 12.87 -11.06
N LYS A 140 -14.43 12.33 -11.90
CA LYS A 140 -14.69 12.06 -13.32
C LYS A 140 -15.28 10.67 -13.58
N GLY A 141 -15.41 9.81 -12.57
CA GLY A 141 -15.90 8.44 -12.70
C GLY A 141 -14.93 7.47 -13.36
N TYR A 142 -13.63 7.80 -13.45
CA TYR A 142 -12.62 6.89 -14.02
C TYR A 142 -12.03 5.92 -12.99
N LEU A 143 -12.15 6.25 -11.71
CA LEU A 143 -11.73 5.40 -10.60
C LEU A 143 -12.97 5.08 -9.77
N GLN A 144 -13.16 3.80 -9.44
CA GLN A 144 -14.22 3.29 -8.58
C GLN A 144 -13.59 2.66 -7.34
N LEU A 145 -14.18 2.90 -6.17
CA LEU A 145 -13.68 2.44 -4.87
C LEU A 145 -14.78 1.70 -4.08
N ASP A 146 -15.82 1.21 -4.74
CA ASP A 146 -16.97 0.57 -4.10
C ASP A 146 -16.56 -0.70 -3.30
N GLU A 147 -15.46 -1.34 -3.72
CA GLU A 147 -14.90 -2.56 -3.11
C GLU A 147 -13.63 -2.27 -2.28
N LEU A 148 -13.40 -1.02 -1.88
CA LEU A 148 -12.22 -0.63 -1.12
C LEU A 148 -12.27 -1.20 0.30
N GLN A 149 -11.28 -2.02 0.65
CA GLN A 149 -11.16 -2.66 1.97
C GLN A 149 -10.07 -2.02 2.84
N THR A 150 -9.09 -1.35 2.24
CA THR A 150 -7.97 -0.76 2.98
C THR A 150 -7.59 0.60 2.40
N LEU A 151 -7.62 1.63 3.24
CA LEU A 151 -7.07 2.95 2.95
C LEU A 151 -5.82 3.16 3.80
N VAL A 152 -4.73 3.61 3.16
CA VAL A 152 -3.49 4.00 3.83
C VAL A 152 -3.21 5.46 3.53
N LEU A 153 -2.92 6.24 4.57
CA LEU A 153 -2.44 7.61 4.48
C LEU A 153 -0.97 7.63 4.90
N ASP A 154 -0.04 7.62 3.92
CA ASP A 154 1.40 7.66 4.21
C ASP A 154 1.89 9.11 4.25
N GLU A 155 2.65 9.47 5.30
CA GLU A 155 2.98 10.87 5.63
C GLU A 155 1.73 11.77 5.72
N ALA A 156 0.74 11.32 6.49
CA ALA A 156 -0.56 12.00 6.65
C ALA A 156 -0.42 13.44 7.16
N ASP A 157 0.47 13.66 8.14
CA ASP A 157 0.82 14.98 8.65
C ASP A 157 1.25 15.94 7.53
N ARG A 158 2.15 15.48 6.65
CA ARG A 158 2.59 16.25 5.49
C ARG A 158 1.47 16.52 4.51
N MET A 159 0.56 15.58 4.29
CA MET A 159 -0.61 15.81 3.44
C MET A 159 -1.53 16.89 4.02
N LEU A 160 -1.71 16.92 5.34
CA LEU A 160 -2.47 17.97 6.02
C LEU A 160 -1.78 19.34 5.87
N ASP A 161 -0.46 19.40 6.07
CA ASP A 161 0.32 20.63 5.91
C ASP A 161 0.27 21.20 4.48
N MET A 162 0.14 20.33 3.47
CA MET A 162 -0.04 20.70 2.06
C MET A 162 -1.48 21.14 1.73
N GLY A 163 -2.40 21.07 2.69
CA GLY A 163 -3.79 21.51 2.52
C GLY A 163 -4.75 20.43 2.01
N PHE A 164 -4.38 19.14 2.03
CA PHE A 164 -5.23 18.04 1.54
C PHE A 164 -6.28 17.54 2.56
N PHE A 165 -6.82 18.43 3.39
CA PHE A 165 -7.84 18.10 4.40
C PHE A 165 -9.25 18.61 4.09
N ASN A 166 -9.41 19.36 2.99
CA ASN A 166 -10.68 19.90 2.49
C ASN A 166 -11.04 19.28 1.12
#